data_AF-A0A672QUX7-F1
#
_entry.id   AF-A0A672QUX7-F1
#
_cell.length_a   1.000
_cell.length_b   1.000
_cell.length_c   1.000
_cell.angle_alpha   90.00
_cell.angle_beta   90.00
_cell.angle_gamma   90.00
#
_symmetry.space_group_name_H-M   'P 1'
#
loop_
_entity.id
_entity.type
_entity.pdbx_description
1 polymer ?
#
loop_
_entity_poly.entity_id
_entity_poly.type
_entity_poly.pdbx_seq_one_letter_code
_entity_poly.pdbx_strand_id
1 'polypeptide(L)'
;MLPPQRIAGRERRAFRWRTAIPWTTCVRVACCSRLRFMWFALVVLTVLCGALQMLGVVRQARSSKVLKLVSEQLVRMPAEMYRPVKHKDWENLWSVSAAIVEEPLDLQPFIQRKDESENPHSEEGRDQVLEDTRKKLSSSTKAAPPIEAIKLWLDQYFPNQPQRPAFPKRTPEIHKPPPSDDKTDKQTVKSLVDDTAMCHPKNHIVFLKTHKTASSTILNILYRYGESHNLTFALPLNMQSQLFYPAFFAAHFVEGVRTRSVEEFHILCNHMRFSSQEVRKVMPKDTFYFSILRNPVSMMESLFVYYKAIPAFRTVKSLEEFLIQAPENDTELDKRSAEVIAAVERDFPLILISEYFDESLVLLKHALCWSLDDVSSFRLNSRSERSRRPLSAEIAEWVKEWNSLDWRLYQHFNATFWKRIDSTLGRAKLQQEVELLSAKRRKLEKMCLQEGGAVDPAQVQDSSLKPFQYGAAVIQGYNLRLGLSNATRQLCHRLITPELQYTSALYTKQFPHLADVRAVAANKFAASRSTAMHRAVKHYFDLTYQYK
;
A
#
# COMPACT_ATOMS: atom_id res chain seq x y z
N MET A 1 -27.14 -55.53 49.05
CA MET A 1 -26.59 -56.26 50.22
C MET A 1 -25.81 -55.29 51.10
N LEU A 2 -25.73 -55.59 52.39
CA LEU A 2 -25.06 -54.88 53.50
C LEU A 2 -24.88 -55.92 54.63
N PRO A 3 -24.10 -55.67 55.72
CA PRO A 3 -22.93 -54.80 55.93
C PRO A 3 -21.80 -55.73 56.50
N PRO A 4 -21.17 -55.56 57.70
CA PRO A 4 -20.66 -54.42 58.48
C PRO A 4 -19.11 -54.53 58.62
N GLN A 5 -18.30 -54.17 59.64
CA GLN A 5 -18.37 -53.71 61.05
C GLN A 5 -17.17 -52.77 61.40
N ARG A 6 -16.97 -52.20 62.60
CA ARG A 6 -17.83 -51.55 63.66
C ARG A 6 -16.96 -51.26 64.92
N ILE A 7 -17.51 -50.52 65.91
CA ILE A 7 -17.03 -50.29 67.31
C ILE A 7 -15.89 -49.24 67.38
N ALA A 8 -15.77 -48.31 68.35
CA ALA A 8 -16.53 -47.94 69.58
C ALA A 8 -16.76 -46.39 69.65
N GLY A 9 -17.50 -45.79 70.60
CA GLY A 9 -18.47 -46.34 71.56
C GLY A 9 -18.76 -45.44 72.78
N ARG A 10 -19.88 -45.72 73.48
CA ARG A 10 -20.36 -45.20 74.80
C ARG A 10 -21.13 -43.85 74.83
N GLU A 11 -22.31 -43.87 75.48
CA GLU A 11 -23.22 -42.73 75.71
C GLU A 11 -23.08 -42.09 77.12
N ARG A 12 -23.61 -40.87 77.29
CA ARG A 12 -24.79 -40.61 78.17
C ARG A 12 -25.41 -39.21 77.96
N ARG A 13 -26.64 -38.99 78.46
CA ARG A 13 -27.46 -37.75 78.33
C ARG A 13 -27.77 -37.16 79.71
N ALA A 14 -27.98 -35.83 79.82
CA ALA A 14 -29.05 -35.19 80.62
C ALA A 14 -28.99 -33.64 80.63
N PHE A 15 -30.18 -32.99 80.51
CA PHE A 15 -30.62 -31.70 81.12
C PHE A 15 -29.80 -30.39 80.92
N ARG A 16 -30.31 -29.16 81.17
CA ARG A 16 -31.63 -28.48 80.93
C ARG A 16 -31.45 -26.96 81.25
N TRP A 17 -32.35 -26.09 80.75
CA TRP A 17 -32.63 -24.68 81.16
C TRP A 17 -31.76 -23.48 80.67
N ARG A 18 -32.37 -22.73 79.73
CA ARG A 18 -32.52 -21.27 79.54
C ARG A 18 -31.66 -20.18 80.29
N THR A 19 -31.22 -19.21 79.46
CA THR A 19 -31.27 -17.70 79.57
C THR A 19 -30.26 -16.82 80.35
N ALA A 20 -29.74 -15.80 79.61
CA ALA A 20 -29.44 -14.39 79.97
C ALA A 20 -28.09 -13.93 80.65
N ILE A 21 -27.09 -13.56 79.82
CA ILE A 21 -26.52 -12.19 79.53
C ILE A 21 -26.64 -11.09 80.64
N PRO A 22 -25.68 -10.13 80.86
CA PRO A 22 -24.41 -9.74 80.16
C PRO A 22 -23.13 -9.85 81.06
N TRP A 23 -21.88 -9.59 80.63
CA TRP A 23 -21.21 -8.26 80.51
C TRP A 23 -19.76 -8.34 79.90
N THR A 24 -19.58 -8.76 78.64
CA THR A 24 -18.21 -8.87 78.03
C THR A 24 -18.03 -8.31 76.61
N THR A 25 -19.07 -7.72 76.02
CA THR A 25 -19.11 -7.47 74.57
C THR A 25 -18.29 -6.26 74.09
N CYS A 26 -18.07 -5.23 74.91
CA CYS A 26 -17.53 -3.94 74.44
C CYS A 26 -16.06 -3.97 73.99
N VAL A 27 -15.18 -4.70 74.69
CA VAL A 27 -13.72 -4.61 74.48
C VAL A 27 -13.29 -5.24 73.14
N ARG A 28 -13.91 -6.36 72.73
CA ARG A 28 -13.56 -7.04 71.47
C ARG A 28 -14.00 -6.24 70.23
N VAL A 29 -15.13 -5.53 70.28
CA VAL A 29 -15.60 -4.74 69.13
C VAL A 29 -14.70 -3.54 68.85
N ALA A 30 -14.27 -2.81 69.89
CA ALA A 30 -13.39 -1.64 69.75
C ALA A 30 -11.99 -1.99 69.20
N CYS A 31 -11.46 -3.19 69.51
CA CYS A 31 -10.17 -3.62 69.00
C CYS A 31 -10.25 -4.03 67.52
N CYS A 32 -11.29 -4.81 67.15
CA CYS A 32 -11.50 -5.24 65.76
C CYS A 32 -11.87 -4.08 64.82
N SER A 33 -12.57 -3.03 65.29
CA SER A 33 -12.84 -1.84 64.48
C SER A 33 -11.58 -1.03 64.21
N ARG A 34 -10.72 -0.82 65.21
CA ARG A 34 -9.43 -0.12 65.04
C ARG A 34 -8.48 -0.87 64.11
N LEU A 35 -8.37 -2.19 64.22
CA LEU A 35 -7.55 -2.98 63.28
C LEU A 35 -8.09 -2.88 61.83
N ARG A 36 -9.41 -2.98 61.63
CA ARG A 36 -10.01 -2.78 60.29
C ARG A 36 -9.76 -1.38 59.76
N PHE A 37 -9.87 -0.35 60.59
CA PHE A 37 -9.63 1.04 60.17
C PHE A 37 -8.16 1.29 59.80
N MET A 38 -7.21 0.72 60.56
CA MET A 38 -5.79 0.75 60.20
C MET A 38 -5.51 -0.01 58.90
N TRP A 39 -6.15 -1.16 58.66
CA TRP A 39 -5.98 -1.93 57.43
C TRP A 39 -6.52 -1.17 56.21
N PHE A 40 -7.70 -0.56 56.32
CA PHE A 40 -8.24 0.34 55.29
C PHE A 40 -7.33 1.55 55.06
N ALA A 41 -6.80 2.19 56.11
CA ALA A 41 -5.85 3.30 55.98
C ALA A 41 -4.56 2.88 55.26
N LEU A 42 -4.04 1.67 55.53
CA LEU A 42 -2.87 1.09 54.85
C LEU A 42 -3.13 0.78 53.36
N VAL A 43 -4.32 0.28 53.02
CA VAL A 43 -4.73 0.06 51.62
C VAL A 43 -4.90 1.38 50.89
N VAL A 44 -5.54 2.38 51.50
CA VAL A 44 -5.65 3.72 50.94
C VAL A 44 -4.26 4.34 50.75
N LEU A 45 -3.36 4.25 51.73
CA LEU A 45 -1.98 4.76 51.62
C LEU A 45 -1.16 4.07 50.53
N THR A 46 -1.28 2.75 50.35
CA THR A 46 -0.55 2.04 49.28
C THR A 46 -1.11 2.36 47.89
N VAL A 47 -2.43 2.48 47.74
CA VAL A 47 -3.07 2.97 46.50
C VAL A 47 -2.66 4.42 46.19
N LEU A 48 -2.63 5.29 47.20
CA LEU A 48 -2.25 6.70 47.04
C LEU A 48 -0.74 6.85 46.74
N CYS A 49 0.10 6.00 47.33
CA CYS A 49 1.53 5.92 47.01
C CYS A 49 1.75 5.43 45.56
N GLY A 50 1.06 4.38 45.12
CA GLY A 50 1.10 3.92 43.73
C GLY A 50 0.60 4.99 42.74
N ALA A 51 -0.47 5.70 43.07
CA ALA A 51 -0.96 6.82 42.27
C ALA A 51 0.06 7.98 42.20
N LEU A 52 0.72 8.32 43.31
CA LEU A 52 1.78 9.34 43.35
C LEU A 52 3.04 8.91 42.58
N GLN A 53 3.43 7.63 42.63
CA GLN A 53 4.52 7.09 41.81
C GLN A 53 4.18 7.17 40.32
N MET A 54 2.98 6.77 39.91
CA MET A 54 2.51 6.89 38.52
C MET A 54 2.41 8.35 38.07
N LEU A 55 1.94 9.27 38.93
CA LEU A 55 1.97 10.72 38.65
C LEU A 55 3.40 11.27 38.56
N GLY A 56 4.35 10.71 39.32
CA GLY A 56 5.78 11.00 39.22
C GLY A 56 6.34 10.58 37.86
N VAL A 57 6.08 9.34 37.43
CA VAL A 57 6.46 8.82 36.10
C VAL A 57 5.83 9.65 34.98
N VAL A 58 4.54 10.02 35.09
CA VAL A 58 3.86 10.88 34.10
C VAL A 58 4.43 12.31 34.08
N ARG A 59 4.81 12.88 35.23
CA ARG A 59 5.54 14.16 35.29
C ARG A 59 6.93 14.06 34.68
N GLN A 60 7.66 12.98 34.93
CA GLN A 60 9.02 12.78 34.40
C GLN A 60 8.99 12.53 32.88
N ALA A 61 7.99 11.80 32.38
CA ALA A 61 7.72 11.69 30.94
C ALA A 61 7.43 13.06 30.30
N ARG A 62 6.58 13.89 30.92
CA ARG A 62 6.30 15.28 30.49
C ARG A 62 7.48 16.24 30.63
N SER A 63 8.43 15.95 31.53
CA SER A 63 9.64 16.75 31.75
C SER A 63 10.84 16.29 30.92
N SER A 64 10.74 15.15 30.22
CA SER A 64 11.78 14.68 29.32
C SER A 64 11.91 15.65 28.13
N LYS A 65 13.09 16.27 28.00
CA LYS A 65 13.41 17.15 26.85
C LYS A 65 13.27 16.41 25.51
N VAL A 66 13.50 15.09 25.49
CA VAL A 66 13.31 14.23 24.31
C VAL A 66 11.84 14.16 23.91
N LEU A 67 10.91 14.04 24.86
CA LEU A 67 9.47 14.01 24.55
C LEU A 67 8.96 15.36 24.06
N LYS A 68 9.50 16.47 24.58
CA LYS A 68 9.20 17.81 24.05
C LYS A 68 9.67 17.99 22.62
N LEU A 69 10.90 17.57 22.29
CA LEU A 69 11.44 17.70 20.92
C LEU A 69 10.55 16.96 19.89
N VAL A 70 10.15 15.72 20.22
CA VAL A 70 9.22 14.93 19.39
C VAL A 70 7.82 15.55 19.34
N SER A 71 7.35 16.14 20.44
CA SER A 71 6.05 16.84 20.48
C SER A 71 6.04 18.14 19.68
N GLU A 72 7.14 18.88 19.65
CA GLU A 72 7.21 20.19 18.98
C GLU A 72 7.40 20.04 17.46
N GLN A 73 8.11 19.01 17.00
CA GLN A 73 8.17 18.64 15.58
C GLN A 73 6.84 18.11 15.01
N LEU A 74 5.92 17.63 15.86
CA LEU A 74 4.61 17.11 15.44
C LEU A 74 3.48 18.16 15.37
N VAL A 75 3.73 19.40 15.79
CA VAL A 75 2.68 20.42 16.03
C VAL A 75 2.65 21.56 14.99
N ARG A 76 3.63 21.64 14.08
CA ARG A 76 3.55 22.55 12.90
C ARG A 76 2.78 21.94 11.73
N MET A 77 1.50 21.61 11.96
CA MET A 77 0.49 21.47 10.91
C MET A 77 -0.68 22.42 11.21
N PRO A 78 -1.31 23.07 10.21
CA PRO A 78 -2.41 24.01 10.46
C PRO A 78 -3.58 23.40 11.25
N ALA A 79 -4.05 24.13 12.25
CA ALA A 79 -4.99 23.61 13.27
C ALA A 79 -6.39 23.27 12.74
N GLU A 80 -6.71 23.59 11.48
CA GLU A 80 -8.01 23.32 10.85
C GLU A 80 -8.25 21.83 10.56
N MET A 81 -7.19 21.02 10.52
CA MET A 81 -7.27 19.57 10.33
C MET A 81 -7.73 18.80 11.57
N TYR A 82 -7.89 19.46 12.73
CA TYR A 82 -8.26 18.85 14.02
C TYR A 82 -9.57 19.38 14.63
N ARG A 83 -10.64 19.48 13.82
CA ARG A 83 -12.00 19.38 14.40
C ARG A 83 -12.33 17.92 14.73
N PRO A 84 -13.13 17.63 15.76
CA PRO A 84 -13.68 16.28 15.99
C PRO A 84 -14.61 15.89 14.82
N VAL A 85 -14.05 15.16 13.86
CA VAL A 85 -14.76 14.62 12.70
C VAL A 85 -15.89 13.70 13.20
N LYS A 86 -17.12 13.94 12.75
CA LYS A 86 -18.27 13.17 13.25
C LYS A 86 -18.26 11.77 12.63
N HIS A 87 -18.80 10.79 13.35
CA HIS A 87 -18.85 9.37 12.92
C HIS A 87 -19.41 9.16 11.50
N LYS A 88 -20.24 10.08 10.99
CA LYS A 88 -20.83 10.03 9.65
C LYS A 88 -19.86 10.39 8.52
N ASP A 89 -18.79 11.11 8.80
CA ASP A 89 -17.77 11.49 7.81
C ASP A 89 -16.72 10.37 7.60
N TRP A 90 -16.58 9.47 8.59
CA TRP A 90 -15.71 8.29 8.53
C TRP A 90 -16.11 7.37 7.37
N GLU A 91 -17.42 7.13 7.19
CA GLU A 91 -17.94 6.29 6.10
C GLU A 91 -17.63 6.85 4.70
N ASN A 92 -17.52 8.18 4.55
CA ASN A 92 -17.15 8.81 3.28
C ASN A 92 -15.68 8.53 2.90
N LEU A 93 -14.76 8.44 3.86
CA LEU A 93 -13.38 8.00 3.60
C LEU A 93 -13.29 6.50 3.34
N TRP A 94 -14.12 5.71 4.03
CA TRP A 94 -14.20 4.26 3.80
C TRP A 94 -14.84 3.89 2.46
N SER A 95 -15.69 4.74 1.88
CA SER A 95 -16.40 4.50 0.61
C SER A 95 -15.51 3.99 -0.55
N VAL A 96 -14.24 4.42 -0.60
CA VAL A 96 -13.27 4.03 -1.63
C VAL A 96 -12.79 2.57 -1.49
N SER A 97 -12.95 1.95 -0.32
CA SER A 97 -12.62 0.53 -0.05
C SER A 97 -13.83 -0.31 0.40
N ALA A 98 -14.91 0.31 0.86
CA ALA A 98 -16.12 -0.36 1.35
C ALA A 98 -17.08 -0.79 0.23
N ALA A 99 -16.93 -0.27 -0.99
CA ALA A 99 -17.73 -0.62 -2.18
C ALA A 99 -17.48 -2.05 -2.73
N ILE A 100 -17.06 -2.98 -1.88
CA ILE A 100 -16.68 -4.37 -2.22
C ILE A 100 -17.79 -5.38 -1.82
N VAL A 101 -18.92 -4.90 -1.28
CA VAL A 101 -20.10 -5.74 -0.98
C VAL A 101 -21.41 -5.04 -1.34
N GLU A 102 -21.70 -4.91 -2.65
CA GLU A 102 -23.04 -5.10 -3.24
C GLU A 102 -22.86 -5.67 -4.67
N GLU A 103 -23.82 -6.49 -5.12
CA GLU A 103 -23.85 -7.10 -6.46
C GLU A 103 -24.54 -6.18 -7.49
N PRO A 104 -24.54 -6.48 -8.81
CA PRO A 104 -24.82 -5.47 -9.83
C PRO A 104 -26.27 -5.01 -9.84
N LEU A 105 -26.46 -3.68 -9.81
CA LEU A 105 -27.68 -3.03 -10.25
C LEU A 105 -27.67 -2.85 -11.78
N ASP A 106 -28.83 -3.02 -12.40
CA ASP A 106 -29.01 -3.01 -13.86
C ASP A 106 -28.52 -1.75 -14.56
N LEU A 107 -28.08 -1.93 -15.82
CA LEU A 107 -27.97 -0.82 -16.75
C LEU A 107 -29.37 -0.33 -17.13
N GLN A 108 -29.75 0.86 -16.66
CA GLN A 108 -30.54 1.77 -17.48
C GLN A 108 -29.62 2.85 -18.09
N PRO A 109 -29.86 3.27 -19.35
CA PRO A 109 -28.92 4.09 -20.09
C PRO A 109 -28.82 5.48 -19.49
N PHE A 110 -27.62 5.88 -19.07
CA PHE A 110 -27.35 7.28 -18.73
C PHE A 110 -27.49 8.11 -20.01
N ILE A 111 -28.48 9.00 -20.03
CA ILE A 111 -28.90 9.74 -21.24
C ILE A 111 -27.69 10.43 -21.87
N GLN A 112 -27.48 10.21 -23.17
CA GLN A 112 -26.47 10.92 -23.94
C GLN A 112 -26.72 12.43 -23.84
N ARG A 113 -25.84 13.16 -23.14
CA ARG A 113 -25.61 14.55 -23.50
C ARG A 113 -24.87 14.53 -24.82
N LYS A 114 -25.66 14.72 -25.88
CA LYS A 114 -25.28 15.03 -27.26
C LYS A 114 -23.98 15.84 -27.33
N ASP A 115 -23.07 15.44 -28.21
CA ASP A 115 -21.87 16.22 -28.50
C ASP A 115 -22.26 17.60 -29.06
N GLU A 116 -21.67 18.66 -28.50
CA GLU A 116 -21.70 20.01 -29.07
C GLU A 116 -20.27 20.54 -29.17
N SER A 117 -19.74 20.43 -30.40
CA SER A 117 -18.60 21.17 -30.99
C SER A 117 -17.31 21.35 -30.18
N GLU A 118 -16.19 20.95 -30.81
CA GLU A 118 -14.87 21.51 -30.51
C GLU A 118 -14.93 23.05 -30.55
N ASN A 119 -14.39 23.71 -29.51
CA ASN A 119 -14.38 25.17 -29.39
C ASN A 119 -12.92 25.66 -29.23
N PRO A 120 -12.36 26.44 -30.18
CA PRO A 120 -10.95 26.83 -30.16
C PRO A 120 -10.50 27.65 -28.94
N HIS A 121 -11.40 28.37 -28.26
CA HIS A 121 -11.10 29.36 -27.22
C HIS A 121 -10.59 28.81 -25.87
N SER A 122 -9.94 27.63 -25.86
CA SER A 122 -9.40 27.02 -24.62
C SER A 122 -7.96 27.44 -24.29
N GLU A 123 -7.24 28.06 -25.22
CA GLU A 123 -5.85 28.52 -25.02
C GLU A 123 -5.80 29.93 -24.41
N GLU A 124 -6.57 30.89 -24.91
CA GLU A 124 -6.63 32.27 -24.37
C GLU A 124 -6.99 32.31 -22.88
N GLY A 125 -7.95 31.47 -22.45
CA GLY A 125 -8.33 31.32 -21.05
C GLY A 125 -7.25 30.69 -20.16
N ARG A 126 -6.23 30.07 -20.75
CA ARG A 126 -5.07 29.50 -20.05
C ARG A 126 -3.98 30.54 -19.86
N ASP A 127 -3.68 31.30 -20.90
CA ASP A 127 -2.70 32.38 -20.87
C ASP A 127 -3.17 33.53 -19.97
N GLN A 128 -4.47 33.85 -19.97
CA GLN A 128 -5.06 34.81 -19.03
C GLN A 128 -4.86 34.37 -17.56
N VAL A 129 -5.02 33.07 -17.26
CA VAL A 129 -4.79 32.52 -15.91
C VAL A 129 -3.31 32.53 -15.54
N LEU A 130 -2.40 32.24 -16.47
CA LEU A 130 -0.95 32.36 -16.24
C LEU A 130 -0.54 33.81 -15.95
N GLU A 131 -1.02 34.76 -16.74
CA GLU A 131 -0.64 36.17 -16.62
C GLU A 131 -1.28 36.87 -15.40
N ASP A 132 -2.52 36.53 -15.04
CA ASP A 132 -3.10 37.00 -13.78
C ASP A 132 -2.48 36.31 -12.56
N THR A 133 -1.96 35.09 -12.69
CA THR A 133 -1.13 34.45 -11.66
C THR A 133 0.22 35.15 -11.51
N ARG A 134 0.88 35.53 -12.61
CA ARG A 134 2.13 36.32 -12.61
C ARG A 134 1.94 37.66 -11.87
N LYS A 135 0.85 38.39 -12.15
CA LYS A 135 0.51 39.65 -11.43
C LYS A 135 0.21 39.44 -9.94
N LYS A 136 -0.36 38.29 -9.58
CA LYS A 136 -0.61 37.91 -8.18
C LYS A 136 0.68 37.60 -7.42
N LEU A 137 1.70 37.09 -8.13
CA LEU A 137 3.02 36.85 -7.57
C LEU A 137 3.81 38.16 -7.40
N SER A 138 3.74 39.08 -8.38
CA SER A 138 4.47 40.36 -8.35
C SER A 138 3.98 41.37 -7.30
N SER A 139 2.82 41.14 -6.69
CA SER A 139 2.23 42.03 -5.66
C SER A 139 2.55 41.61 -4.21
N SER A 140 3.24 40.48 -4.00
CA SER A 140 3.67 40.04 -2.66
C SER A 140 5.07 40.54 -2.33
N THR A 141 5.18 41.71 -1.68
CA THR A 141 6.47 42.40 -1.44
C THR A 141 7.30 41.83 -0.28
N LYS A 142 7.90 40.65 -0.52
CA LYS A 142 9.22 40.30 0.00
C LYS A 142 10.04 39.68 -1.13
N ALA A 143 11.21 40.25 -1.41
CA ALA A 143 12.05 39.79 -2.50
C ALA A 143 12.52 38.34 -2.27
N ALA A 144 12.07 37.42 -3.13
CA ALA A 144 12.73 36.13 -3.29
C ALA A 144 14.15 36.35 -3.85
N PRO A 145 15.14 35.49 -3.51
CA PRO A 145 16.44 35.54 -4.16
C PRO A 145 16.29 35.27 -5.67
N PRO A 146 17.18 35.80 -6.52
CA PRO A 146 17.07 35.65 -7.98
C PRO A 146 16.95 34.19 -8.42
N ILE A 147 16.05 33.93 -9.37
CA ILE A 147 15.79 32.58 -9.89
C ILE A 147 17.07 31.98 -10.49
N GLU A 148 17.95 32.80 -11.10
CA GLU A 148 19.26 32.33 -11.56
C GLU A 148 20.15 31.76 -10.45
N ALA A 149 20.08 32.26 -9.22
CA ALA A 149 20.92 31.79 -8.12
C ALA A 149 20.49 30.40 -7.61
N ILE A 150 19.17 30.18 -7.47
CA ILE A 150 18.61 28.86 -7.15
C ILE A 150 18.90 27.88 -8.29
N LYS A 151 18.72 28.33 -9.54
CA LYS A 151 18.98 27.53 -10.74
C LYS A 151 20.44 27.09 -10.84
N LEU A 152 21.40 28.00 -10.65
CA LEU A 152 22.83 27.67 -10.61
C LEU A 152 23.14 26.60 -9.57
N TRP A 153 22.61 26.74 -8.36
CA TRP A 153 22.87 25.80 -7.26
C TRP A 153 22.30 24.40 -7.53
N LEU A 154 21.08 24.32 -8.06
CA LEU A 154 20.45 23.06 -8.44
C LEU A 154 21.18 22.38 -9.62
N ASP A 155 21.48 23.13 -10.69
CA ASP A 155 22.19 22.61 -11.87
C ASP A 155 23.65 22.18 -11.52
N GLN A 156 24.29 22.82 -10.54
CA GLN A 156 25.65 22.50 -10.09
C GLN A 156 25.76 21.17 -9.32
N TYR A 157 24.74 20.79 -8.55
CA TYR A 157 24.78 19.59 -7.70
C TYR A 157 23.92 18.42 -8.21
N PHE A 158 22.80 18.67 -8.91
CA PHE A 158 21.84 17.63 -9.27
C PHE A 158 21.28 17.83 -10.70
N PRO A 159 21.90 17.24 -11.74
CA PRO A 159 21.59 17.55 -13.14
C PRO A 159 20.12 17.32 -13.50
N ASN A 160 19.57 18.28 -14.26
CA ASN A 160 18.13 18.57 -14.26
C ASN A 160 17.22 17.59 -15.05
N GLN A 161 17.77 16.51 -15.62
CA GLN A 161 16.99 15.46 -16.28
C GLN A 161 17.53 14.05 -16.03
N PRO A 162 16.66 13.03 -15.86
CA PRO A 162 17.04 11.63 -15.83
C PRO A 162 17.36 11.13 -17.26
N GLN A 163 18.52 11.51 -17.78
CA GLN A 163 18.99 10.99 -19.07
C GLN A 163 19.26 9.48 -18.95
N ARG A 164 18.57 8.66 -19.76
CA ARG A 164 18.94 7.26 -19.96
C ARG A 164 20.32 7.25 -20.64
N PRO A 165 21.39 6.82 -19.95
CA PRO A 165 22.75 7.06 -20.46
C PRO A 165 23.00 6.21 -21.71
N ALA A 166 23.71 6.77 -22.69
CA ALA A 166 23.81 6.18 -24.02
C ALA A 166 24.36 4.75 -24.00
N PHE A 167 23.62 3.81 -24.59
CA PHE A 167 24.08 2.46 -24.85
C PHE A 167 24.92 2.43 -26.14
N PRO A 168 26.09 1.76 -26.15
CA PRO A 168 26.88 1.62 -27.37
C PRO A 168 26.11 0.81 -28.42
N LYS A 169 25.83 1.41 -29.58
CA LYS A 169 25.20 0.73 -30.72
C LYS A 169 26.15 -0.34 -31.26
N ARG A 170 25.80 -1.63 -31.13
CA ARG A 170 26.45 -2.70 -31.90
C ARG A 170 25.78 -2.80 -33.27
N THR A 171 26.49 -2.40 -34.32
CA THR A 171 26.24 -2.91 -35.68
C THR A 171 26.63 -4.39 -35.73
N PRO A 172 25.75 -5.30 -36.19
CA PRO A 172 26.11 -6.70 -36.37
C PRO A 172 26.91 -6.87 -37.67
N GLU A 173 28.24 -6.91 -37.57
CA GLU A 173 29.06 -7.40 -38.67
C GLU A 173 28.84 -8.91 -38.87
N ILE A 174 28.31 -9.29 -40.02
CA ILE A 174 28.12 -10.69 -40.40
C ILE A 174 29.45 -11.22 -40.96
N HIS A 175 30.42 -11.46 -40.07
CA HIS A 175 31.60 -12.22 -40.42
C HIS A 175 31.22 -13.68 -40.65
N LYS A 176 31.41 -14.16 -41.88
CA LYS A 176 31.23 -15.57 -42.26
C LYS A 176 32.26 -16.43 -41.49
N PRO A 177 31.85 -17.55 -40.86
CA PRO A 177 32.83 -18.48 -40.30
C PRO A 177 33.65 -19.12 -41.44
N PRO A 178 34.96 -19.36 -41.24
CA PRO A 178 35.76 -20.18 -42.17
C PRO A 178 35.34 -21.65 -42.13
N PRO A 179 35.74 -22.47 -43.10
CA PRO A 179 35.44 -23.91 -43.10
C PRO A 179 36.07 -24.63 -41.89
N SER A 180 35.42 -25.71 -41.47
CA SER A 180 35.93 -26.60 -40.42
C SER A 180 36.92 -27.63 -40.99
N ASP A 181 38.16 -27.62 -40.52
CA ASP A 181 39.02 -28.81 -40.55
C ASP A 181 38.85 -29.61 -39.25
N ASP A 182 38.92 -30.93 -39.37
CA ASP A 182 38.62 -31.91 -38.31
C ASP A 182 39.89 -32.34 -37.54
N LYS A 183 39.71 -32.86 -36.32
CA LYS A 183 40.74 -33.49 -35.44
C LYS A 183 41.83 -32.52 -34.98
N THR A 184 41.90 -32.09 -33.72
CA THR A 184 42.19 -33.00 -32.59
C THR A 184 42.14 -32.18 -31.29
N ASP A 185 41.19 -32.47 -30.38
CA ASP A 185 41.52 -32.70 -28.96
C ASP A 185 40.33 -33.28 -28.18
N LYS A 186 40.53 -34.43 -27.52
CA LYS A 186 39.49 -35.10 -26.71
C LYS A 186 39.80 -35.06 -25.20
N GLN A 187 40.55 -34.06 -24.73
CA GLN A 187 41.00 -34.07 -23.32
C GLN A 187 40.99 -32.73 -22.56
N THR A 188 40.43 -31.65 -23.13
CA THR A 188 40.41 -30.31 -22.48
C THR A 188 39.01 -29.73 -22.26
N VAL A 189 37.96 -30.57 -22.25
CA VAL A 189 36.58 -30.16 -21.89
C VAL A 189 36.23 -30.61 -20.47
N LYS A 190 36.96 -30.06 -19.50
CA LYS A 190 36.66 -30.16 -18.06
C LYS A 190 37.16 -28.89 -17.36
N SER A 191 36.46 -28.43 -16.33
CA SER A 191 36.74 -27.20 -15.55
C SER A 191 36.87 -25.89 -16.35
N LEU A 192 35.84 -25.56 -17.14
CA LEU A 192 35.37 -24.17 -17.32
C LEU A 192 33.88 -24.04 -16.96
N VAL A 193 33.48 -24.78 -15.90
CA VAL A 193 32.29 -24.42 -15.11
C VAL A 193 32.79 -23.35 -14.13
N ASP A 194 32.71 -22.10 -14.57
CA ASP A 194 33.04 -20.91 -13.77
C ASP A 194 32.11 -20.81 -12.54
N ASP A 195 32.54 -20.12 -11.49
CA ASP A 195 31.98 -20.19 -10.12
C ASP A 195 30.59 -19.53 -9.99
N THR A 196 29.57 -20.18 -10.57
CA THR A 196 28.17 -19.90 -10.25
C THR A 196 27.84 -20.41 -8.85
N ALA A 197 28.16 -19.60 -7.84
CA ALA A 197 27.59 -19.75 -6.50
C ALA A 197 26.08 -19.90 -6.62
N MET A 198 25.55 -21.07 -6.22
CA MET A 198 24.16 -21.44 -6.48
C MET A 198 23.19 -20.50 -5.77
N CYS A 199 22.66 -19.54 -6.54
CA CYS A 199 21.83 -18.47 -6.00
C CYS A 199 20.37 -18.95 -5.93
N HIS A 200 19.92 -19.25 -4.71
CA HIS A 200 18.60 -19.84 -4.46
C HIS A 200 17.49 -18.78 -4.59
N PRO A 201 16.35 -19.12 -5.26
CA PRO A 201 15.21 -18.22 -5.38
C PRO A 201 14.73 -17.68 -4.02
N LYS A 202 14.50 -16.37 -3.96
CA LYS A 202 13.98 -15.70 -2.76
C LYS A 202 12.46 -15.81 -2.71
N ASN A 203 11.96 -16.38 -1.63
CA ASN A 203 10.54 -16.52 -1.34
C ASN A 203 10.06 -15.52 -0.28
N HIS A 204 10.91 -15.19 0.70
CA HIS A 204 10.64 -14.18 1.73
C HIS A 204 10.86 -12.77 1.16
N ILE A 205 9.77 -12.03 0.94
CA ILE A 205 9.76 -10.78 0.18
C ILE A 205 8.85 -9.73 0.84
N VAL A 206 9.38 -8.52 0.98
CA VAL A 206 8.60 -7.30 1.26
C VAL A 206 8.71 -6.37 0.05
N PHE A 207 7.57 -6.02 -0.52
CA PHE A 207 7.46 -4.95 -1.51
C PHE A 207 6.71 -3.78 -0.89
N LEU A 208 7.42 -2.68 -0.57
CA LEU A 208 6.75 -1.45 -0.14
C LEU A 208 6.06 -0.81 -1.34
N LYS A 209 4.74 -0.91 -1.36
CA LYS A 209 3.93 -0.44 -2.48
C LYS A 209 3.62 1.06 -2.42
N THR A 210 4.32 1.83 -3.23
CA THR A 210 4.06 3.26 -3.52
C THR A 210 2.88 3.43 -4.49
N HIS A 211 2.30 4.65 -4.56
CA HIS A 211 1.14 4.95 -5.41
C HIS A 211 1.56 5.53 -6.78
N LYS A 212 0.84 5.15 -7.85
CA LYS A 212 1.03 5.64 -9.24
C LYS A 212 2.40 5.34 -9.90
N THR A 213 3.18 4.44 -9.31
CA THR A 213 4.53 3.98 -9.70
C THR A 213 4.52 2.64 -10.47
N ALA A 214 3.51 2.40 -11.31
CA ALA A 214 3.24 1.11 -11.97
C ALA A 214 3.10 -0.12 -11.03
N SER A 215 3.05 0.10 -9.71
CA SER A 215 3.25 -0.89 -8.66
C SER A 215 2.19 -2.00 -8.57
N SER A 216 0.99 -1.84 -9.15
CA SER A 216 0.04 -2.95 -9.32
C SER A 216 0.55 -4.04 -10.27
N THR A 217 1.45 -3.71 -11.20
CA THR A 217 2.11 -4.70 -12.08
C THR A 217 3.12 -5.53 -11.30
N ILE A 218 3.91 -4.90 -10.41
CA ILE A 218 4.83 -5.61 -9.50
C ILE A 218 4.04 -6.51 -8.53
N LEU A 219 2.94 -6.01 -7.96
CA LEU A 219 2.05 -6.81 -7.11
C LEU A 219 1.49 -8.04 -7.84
N ASN A 220 1.08 -7.93 -9.11
CA ASN A 220 0.63 -9.07 -9.91
C ASN A 220 1.75 -10.11 -10.15
N ILE A 221 2.99 -9.67 -10.39
CA ILE A 221 4.16 -10.57 -10.46
C ILE A 221 4.33 -11.35 -9.16
N LEU A 222 4.35 -10.65 -8.01
CA LEU A 222 4.54 -11.28 -6.70
C LEU A 222 3.39 -12.25 -6.34
N TYR A 223 2.15 -11.87 -6.65
CA TYR A 223 0.97 -12.72 -6.47
C TYR A 223 1.05 -13.99 -7.31
N ARG A 224 1.41 -13.89 -8.59
CA ARG A 224 1.57 -15.05 -9.48
C ARG A 224 2.69 -15.98 -9.02
N TYR A 225 3.85 -15.42 -8.66
CA TYR A 225 4.98 -16.20 -8.17
C TYR A 225 4.65 -16.95 -6.88
N GLY A 226 4.08 -16.25 -5.88
CA GLY A 226 3.70 -16.90 -4.63
C GLY A 226 2.58 -17.93 -4.82
N GLU A 227 1.61 -17.67 -5.69
CA GLU A 227 0.55 -18.64 -5.97
C GLU A 227 1.10 -19.91 -6.66
N SER A 228 2.01 -19.79 -7.63
CA SER A 228 2.60 -20.95 -8.33
C SER A 228 3.54 -21.77 -7.46
N HIS A 229 4.17 -21.15 -6.46
CA HIS A 229 5.07 -21.80 -5.50
C HIS A 229 4.38 -22.15 -4.17
N ASN A 230 3.05 -21.98 -4.08
CA ASN A 230 2.23 -22.23 -2.87
C ASN A 230 2.68 -21.47 -1.61
N LEU A 231 3.22 -20.28 -1.79
CA LEU A 231 3.67 -19.40 -0.71
C LEU A 231 2.51 -18.67 -0.03
N THR A 232 2.68 -18.34 1.25
CA THR A 232 1.72 -17.59 2.06
C THR A 232 1.89 -16.07 1.92
N PHE A 233 0.78 -15.35 1.91
CA PHE A 233 0.72 -13.90 1.77
C PHE A 233 0.28 -13.22 3.07
N ALA A 234 0.94 -12.13 3.43
CA ALA A 234 0.58 -11.26 4.56
C ALA A 234 -0.57 -10.31 4.15
N LEU A 235 -1.74 -10.90 3.89
CA LEU A 235 -2.93 -10.23 3.38
C LEU A 235 -3.62 -9.39 4.47
N PRO A 236 -4.37 -8.32 4.11
CA PRO A 236 -5.09 -7.51 5.08
C PRO A 236 -6.21 -8.26 5.80
N LEU A 237 -6.37 -7.99 7.10
CA LEU A 237 -7.50 -8.43 7.94
C LEU A 237 -8.84 -8.29 7.19
N ASN A 238 -9.74 -9.26 7.37
CA ASN A 238 -11.14 -9.17 6.92
C ASN A 238 -11.29 -8.78 5.43
N MET A 239 -10.53 -9.38 4.52
CA MET A 239 -10.55 -9.13 3.06
C MET A 239 -10.49 -7.64 2.67
N GLN A 240 -9.79 -6.82 3.46
CA GLN A 240 -9.58 -5.42 3.09
C GLN A 240 -8.60 -5.29 1.92
N SER A 241 -8.70 -4.20 1.15
CA SER A 241 -7.82 -3.93 0.02
C SER A 241 -6.42 -3.42 0.43
N GLN A 242 -6.30 -2.89 1.66
CA GLN A 242 -5.10 -2.19 2.16
C GLN A 242 -4.85 -2.50 3.65
N LEU A 243 -3.60 -2.42 4.08
CA LEU A 243 -3.15 -2.64 5.45
C LEU A 243 -3.32 -1.36 6.29
N PHE A 244 -4.56 -0.91 6.42
CA PHE A 244 -5.00 0.20 7.28
C PHE A 244 -4.36 1.58 6.97
N TYR A 245 -3.96 1.81 5.71
CA TYR A 245 -3.55 3.13 5.21
C TYR A 245 -4.65 4.20 5.46
N PRO A 246 -4.33 5.45 5.84
CA PRO A 246 -3.01 6.08 5.89
C PRO A 246 -2.24 5.93 7.22
N ALA A 247 -2.72 5.11 8.16
CA ALA A 247 -1.98 4.83 9.39
C ALA A 247 -0.68 4.09 9.09
N PHE A 248 0.32 4.24 9.98
CA PHE A 248 1.51 3.41 9.95
C PHE A 248 1.14 1.94 10.14
N PHE A 249 1.75 1.06 9.35
CA PHE A 249 1.59 -0.38 9.44
C PHE A 249 1.84 -0.89 10.86
N ALA A 250 0.94 -1.73 11.35
CA ALA A 250 1.12 -2.54 12.55
C ALA A 250 0.92 -4.01 12.19
N ALA A 251 1.69 -4.91 12.80
CA ALA A 251 1.68 -6.34 12.48
C ALA A 251 0.28 -6.97 12.58
N HIS A 252 -0.57 -6.42 13.46
CA HIS A 252 -1.92 -6.89 13.69
C HIS A 252 -2.94 -6.48 12.61
N PHE A 253 -2.54 -5.78 11.54
CA PHE A 253 -3.39 -5.53 10.36
C PHE A 253 -3.34 -6.67 9.33
N VAL A 254 -2.45 -7.65 9.52
CA VAL A 254 -2.33 -8.84 8.68
C VAL A 254 -3.25 -9.94 9.23
N GLU A 255 -3.99 -10.60 8.33
CA GLU A 255 -4.86 -11.72 8.69
C GLU A 255 -4.04 -12.93 9.14
N GLY A 256 -4.52 -13.64 10.15
CA GLY A 256 -3.81 -14.77 10.76
C GLY A 256 -2.77 -14.42 11.83
N VAL A 257 -2.25 -13.19 11.90
CA VAL A 257 -1.21 -12.80 12.90
C VAL A 257 -1.76 -12.82 14.33
N ARG A 258 -2.98 -12.31 14.55
CA ARG A 258 -3.61 -12.29 15.89
C ARG A 258 -4.02 -13.68 16.38
N THR A 259 -4.50 -14.53 15.47
CA THR A 259 -4.95 -15.90 15.73
C THR A 259 -3.80 -16.91 15.76
N ARG A 260 -2.62 -16.55 15.22
CA ARG A 260 -1.50 -17.46 14.90
C ARG A 260 -1.91 -18.62 13.98
N SER A 261 -2.87 -18.36 13.08
CA SER A 261 -3.35 -19.37 12.10
C SER A 261 -2.54 -19.40 10.79
N VAL A 262 -1.40 -18.70 10.76
CA VAL A 262 -0.35 -18.79 9.74
C VAL A 262 0.97 -18.81 10.50
N GLU A 263 1.81 -19.81 10.26
CA GLU A 263 3.08 -20.00 10.98
C GLU A 263 4.20 -19.09 10.42
N GLU A 264 4.26 -18.96 9.10
CA GLU A 264 5.25 -18.16 8.37
C GLU A 264 4.57 -17.39 7.22
N PHE A 265 4.99 -16.14 7.01
CA PHE A 265 4.52 -15.29 5.90
C PHE A 265 5.64 -15.07 4.90
N HIS A 266 5.42 -15.46 3.64
CA HIS A 266 6.43 -15.34 2.59
C HIS A 266 6.38 -13.98 1.89
N ILE A 267 5.21 -13.49 1.50
CA ILE A 267 5.10 -12.25 0.69
C ILE A 267 4.20 -11.19 1.36
N LEU A 268 4.75 -10.00 1.56
CA LEU A 268 4.03 -8.79 2.01
C LEU A 268 4.15 -7.68 0.94
N CYS A 269 3.05 -7.40 0.23
CA CYS A 269 3.07 -6.45 -0.90
C CYS A 269 1.82 -5.55 -1.06
N ASN A 270 0.83 -5.65 -0.17
CA ASN A 270 -0.35 -4.78 -0.18
C ASN A 270 -0.01 -3.35 0.25
N HIS A 271 -0.85 -2.38 -0.12
CA HIS A 271 -0.67 -0.98 0.26
C HIS A 271 -0.62 -0.80 1.79
N MET A 272 0.45 -0.19 2.27
CA MET A 272 0.71 0.16 3.67
C MET A 272 1.54 1.44 3.77
N ARG A 273 1.52 2.13 4.91
CA ARG A 273 2.55 3.12 5.26
C ARG A 273 3.62 2.44 6.11
N PHE A 274 4.85 2.35 5.59
CA PHE A 274 5.89 1.47 6.14
C PHE A 274 6.25 1.73 7.62
N SER A 275 6.47 0.65 8.36
CA SER A 275 7.03 0.65 9.71
C SER A 275 7.97 -0.55 9.86
N SER A 276 9.29 -0.32 9.76
CA SER A 276 10.29 -1.40 9.78
C SER A 276 10.20 -2.27 11.03
N GLN A 277 9.92 -1.68 12.21
CA GLN A 277 9.77 -2.41 13.47
C GLN A 277 8.53 -3.32 13.50
N GLU A 278 7.46 -2.98 12.76
CA GLU A 278 6.23 -3.78 12.72
C GLU A 278 6.29 -4.85 11.62
N VAL A 279 6.91 -4.56 10.46
CA VAL A 279 7.10 -5.57 9.40
C VAL A 279 8.02 -6.70 9.88
N ARG A 280 9.06 -6.39 10.66
CA ARG A 280 9.95 -7.38 11.32
C ARG A 280 9.27 -8.27 12.37
N LYS A 281 7.97 -8.06 12.67
CA LYS A 281 7.15 -8.94 13.53
C LYS A 281 6.28 -9.92 12.74
N VAL A 282 6.20 -9.76 11.41
CA VAL A 282 5.42 -10.60 10.50
C VAL A 282 6.33 -11.40 9.58
N MET A 283 7.42 -10.79 9.11
CA MET A 283 8.28 -11.34 8.05
C MET A 283 9.57 -11.97 8.60
N PRO A 284 10.03 -13.12 8.05
CA PRO A 284 11.30 -13.76 8.42
C PRO A 284 12.54 -12.86 8.29
N LYS A 285 13.63 -13.23 8.99
CA LYS A 285 14.85 -12.40 9.08
C LYS A 285 15.63 -12.26 7.76
N ASP A 286 15.50 -13.22 6.85
CA ASP A 286 16.19 -13.27 5.55
C ASP A 286 15.38 -12.61 4.41
N THR A 287 14.20 -12.06 4.74
CA THR A 287 13.30 -11.36 3.83
C THR A 287 14.03 -10.31 2.99
N PHE A 288 13.84 -10.37 1.68
CA PHE A 288 14.32 -9.36 0.75
C PHE A 288 13.33 -8.19 0.65
N TYR A 289 13.78 -6.98 1.00
CA TYR A 289 12.97 -5.76 0.96
C TYR A 289 13.26 -4.97 -0.32
N PHE A 290 12.21 -4.56 -1.03
CA PHE A 290 12.34 -3.61 -2.15
C PHE A 290 11.15 -2.67 -2.26
N SER A 291 11.32 -1.62 -3.06
CA SER A 291 10.28 -0.63 -3.38
C SER A 291 10.42 -0.16 -4.83
N ILE A 292 9.51 0.69 -5.29
CA ILE A 292 9.57 1.33 -6.60
C ILE A 292 9.28 2.83 -6.49
N LEU A 293 10.08 3.65 -7.16
CA LEU A 293 9.88 5.08 -7.30
C LEU A 293 9.52 5.46 -8.74
N ARG A 294 9.14 6.71 -8.92
CA ARG A 294 8.80 7.34 -10.20
C ARG A 294 9.21 8.81 -10.14
N ASN A 295 9.50 9.42 -11.28
CA ASN A 295 9.76 10.85 -11.34
C ASN A 295 8.55 11.63 -10.76
N PRO A 296 8.73 12.47 -9.71
CA PRO A 296 7.62 13.09 -9.00
C PRO A 296 6.78 14.03 -9.88
N VAL A 297 7.34 14.63 -10.92
CA VAL A 297 6.60 15.43 -11.91
C VAL A 297 5.52 14.58 -12.58
N SER A 298 5.90 13.41 -13.10
CA SER A 298 4.96 12.51 -13.78
C SER A 298 4.07 11.73 -12.79
N MET A 299 4.51 11.60 -11.54
CA MET A 299 3.71 11.01 -10.46
C MET A 299 2.60 11.97 -10.00
N MET A 300 2.90 13.27 -9.82
CA MET A 300 1.97 14.30 -9.35
C MET A 300 0.81 14.53 -10.33
N GLU A 301 1.10 14.62 -11.63
CA GLU A 301 0.06 14.64 -12.68
C GLU A 301 -0.87 13.41 -12.57
N SER A 302 -0.30 12.24 -12.29
CA SER A 302 -1.03 10.98 -12.20
C SER A 302 -1.83 10.86 -10.89
N LEU A 303 -1.33 11.47 -9.81
CA LEU A 303 -2.01 11.59 -8.52
C LEU A 303 -3.19 12.56 -8.63
N PHE A 304 -2.98 13.76 -9.18
CA PHE A 304 -3.99 14.82 -9.26
C PHE A 304 -5.22 14.40 -10.08
N VAL A 305 -5.02 13.80 -11.27
CA VAL A 305 -6.14 13.35 -12.12
C VAL A 305 -6.85 12.13 -11.51
N TYR A 306 -6.11 11.16 -10.97
CA TYR A 306 -6.69 9.95 -10.37
C TYR A 306 -7.45 10.26 -9.08
N TYR A 307 -6.85 11.01 -8.16
CA TYR A 307 -7.47 11.38 -6.89
C TYR A 307 -8.32 12.66 -6.98
N LYS A 308 -8.70 13.13 -8.17
CA LYS A 308 -9.40 14.43 -8.36
C LYS A 308 -10.67 14.61 -7.50
N ALA A 309 -11.30 13.50 -7.09
CA ALA A 309 -12.47 13.49 -6.22
C ALA A 309 -12.18 13.65 -4.71
N ILE A 310 -10.94 13.53 -4.23
CA ILE A 310 -10.60 13.66 -2.80
C ILE A 310 -10.68 15.14 -2.35
N PRO A 311 -10.96 15.44 -1.06
CA PRO A 311 -11.12 16.82 -0.59
C PRO A 311 -9.97 17.77 -0.97
N ALA A 312 -8.71 17.30 -0.91
CA ALA A 312 -7.53 18.10 -1.24
C ALA A 312 -7.41 18.52 -2.72
N PHE A 313 -8.03 17.78 -3.66
CA PHE A 313 -7.98 18.07 -5.10
C PHE A 313 -9.35 18.48 -5.69
N ARG A 314 -10.44 18.32 -4.95
CA ARG A 314 -11.82 18.57 -5.43
C ARG A 314 -12.15 20.04 -5.62
N THR A 315 -11.57 20.93 -4.80
CA THR A 315 -11.91 22.37 -4.75
C THR A 315 -11.19 23.17 -5.82
N VAL A 316 -9.88 22.96 -5.98
CA VAL A 316 -9.07 23.54 -7.05
C VAL A 316 -9.52 23.04 -8.42
N LYS A 317 -9.41 23.85 -9.46
CA LYS A 317 -9.74 23.47 -10.85
C LYS A 317 -8.57 22.68 -11.47
N SER A 318 -7.36 23.22 -11.39
CA SER A 318 -6.17 22.72 -12.08
C SER A 318 -5.01 22.35 -11.13
N LEU A 319 -3.94 21.76 -11.65
CA LEU A 319 -2.76 21.38 -10.82
C LEU A 319 -1.93 22.61 -10.49
N GLU A 320 -1.85 23.55 -11.43
CA GLU A 320 -1.24 24.87 -11.31
C GLU A 320 -1.86 25.63 -10.12
N GLU A 321 -3.20 25.66 -10.01
CA GLU A 321 -3.93 26.25 -8.88
C GLU A 321 -3.63 25.57 -7.52
N PHE A 322 -3.34 24.27 -7.53
CA PHE A 322 -2.94 23.53 -6.33
C PHE A 322 -1.50 23.88 -5.90
N LEU A 323 -0.58 24.02 -6.86
CA LEU A 323 0.85 24.27 -6.59
C LEU A 323 1.13 25.69 -6.08
N ILE A 324 0.27 26.67 -6.36
CA ILE A 324 0.34 28.03 -5.79
C ILE A 324 0.30 28.00 -4.24
N GLN A 325 -0.23 26.94 -3.64
CA GLN A 325 -0.22 26.70 -2.19
C GLN A 325 1.10 26.03 -1.73
N ALA A 326 2.24 26.48 -2.26
CA ALA A 326 3.55 25.93 -1.95
C ALA A 326 3.92 26.15 -0.47
N PRO A 327 4.57 25.18 0.19
CA PRO A 327 5.03 25.33 1.57
C PRO A 327 6.14 26.39 1.68
N GLU A 328 6.27 27.00 2.86
CA GLU A 328 7.42 27.87 3.17
C GLU A 328 8.75 27.11 3.07
N ASN A 329 9.83 27.84 2.79
CA ASN A 329 11.16 27.32 2.51
C ASN A 329 11.72 26.45 3.67
N ASP A 330 11.81 25.13 3.47
CA ASP A 330 12.27 24.16 4.48
C ASP A 330 13.80 24.23 4.63
N THR A 331 14.26 25.04 5.61
CA THR A 331 15.70 25.25 5.89
C THR A 331 16.43 24.01 6.38
N GLU A 332 15.73 22.94 6.76
CA GLU A 332 16.32 21.65 7.19
C GLU A 332 16.23 20.58 6.10
N LEU A 333 15.73 20.92 4.89
CA LEU A 333 15.47 19.99 3.80
C LEU A 333 16.68 19.13 3.41
N ASP A 334 17.90 19.69 3.37
CA ASP A 334 19.13 18.95 3.05
C ASP A 334 19.34 17.77 4.01
N LYS A 335 19.34 18.08 5.31
CA LYS A 335 19.54 17.14 6.41
C LYS A 335 18.39 16.12 6.47
N ARG A 336 17.15 16.59 6.39
CA ARG A 336 15.95 15.73 6.34
C ARG A 336 15.98 14.77 5.16
N SER A 337 16.46 15.21 4.00
CA SER A 337 16.62 14.36 2.82
C SER A 337 17.70 13.30 3.05
N ALA A 338 18.85 13.67 3.62
CA ALA A 338 19.92 12.73 3.96
C ALA A 338 19.47 11.68 5.00
N GLU A 339 18.77 12.10 6.06
CA GLU A 339 18.20 11.20 7.08
C GLU A 339 17.19 10.21 6.48
N VAL A 340 16.32 10.67 5.57
CA VAL A 340 15.34 9.81 4.88
C VAL A 340 16.01 8.88 3.87
N ILE A 341 16.98 9.35 3.08
CA ILE A 341 17.72 8.53 2.12
C ILE A 341 18.46 7.41 2.84
N ALA A 342 19.24 7.72 3.89
CA ALA A 342 19.95 6.72 4.68
C ALA A 342 19.00 5.74 5.39
N ALA A 343 17.79 6.17 5.76
CA ALA A 343 16.76 5.28 6.29
C ALA A 343 16.20 4.32 5.23
N VAL A 344 15.97 4.80 4.00
CA VAL A 344 15.50 3.97 2.88
C VAL A 344 16.58 2.99 2.43
N GLU A 345 17.84 3.42 2.25
CA GLU A 345 18.95 2.53 1.87
C GLU A 345 19.17 1.38 2.86
N ARG A 346 19.02 1.66 4.17
CA ARG A 346 19.15 0.66 5.24
C ARG A 346 18.03 -0.38 5.22
N ASP A 347 16.78 0.03 5.00
CA ASP A 347 15.62 -0.88 5.07
C ASP A 347 15.21 -1.45 3.70
N PHE A 348 15.69 -0.90 2.58
CA PHE A 348 15.37 -1.34 1.21
C PHE A 348 16.65 -1.50 0.37
N PRO A 349 17.30 -2.68 0.38
CA PRO A 349 18.47 -2.96 -0.44
C PRO A 349 18.23 -2.89 -1.95
N LEU A 350 16.99 -2.69 -2.44
CA LEU A 350 16.70 -2.40 -3.85
C LEU A 350 15.54 -1.40 -4.00
N ILE A 351 15.77 -0.35 -4.79
CA ILE A 351 14.74 0.58 -5.26
C ILE A 351 14.68 0.46 -6.79
N LEU A 352 13.48 0.20 -7.31
CA LEU A 352 13.18 0.16 -8.74
C LEU A 352 12.76 1.55 -9.27
N ILE A 353 12.92 1.80 -10.56
CA ILE A 353 12.58 3.07 -11.20
C ILE A 353 11.54 2.84 -12.30
N SER A 354 10.37 3.47 -12.17
CA SER A 354 9.22 3.29 -13.06
C SER A 354 9.51 3.68 -14.52
N GLU A 355 10.37 4.65 -14.74
CA GLU A 355 10.83 5.13 -16.05
C GLU A 355 11.68 4.06 -16.79
N TYR A 356 12.36 3.20 -16.03
CA TYR A 356 13.21 2.10 -16.52
C TYR A 356 12.61 0.75 -16.08
N PHE A 357 11.32 0.55 -16.37
CA PHE A 357 10.55 -0.56 -15.80
C PHE A 357 11.08 -1.94 -16.23
N ASP A 358 11.50 -2.10 -17.49
CA ASP A 358 11.99 -3.40 -17.97
C ASP A 358 13.43 -3.67 -17.47
N GLU A 359 14.28 -2.64 -17.41
CA GLU A 359 15.58 -2.70 -16.72
C GLU A 359 15.40 -3.06 -15.23
N SER A 360 14.39 -2.47 -14.58
CA SER A 360 14.04 -2.72 -13.18
C SER A 360 13.57 -4.16 -12.94
N LEU A 361 12.80 -4.75 -13.88
CA LEU A 361 12.40 -6.15 -13.80
C LEU A 361 13.59 -7.11 -13.99
N VAL A 362 14.55 -6.79 -14.86
CA VAL A 362 15.80 -7.56 -14.98
C VAL A 362 16.65 -7.45 -13.72
N LEU A 363 16.78 -6.26 -13.13
CA LEU A 363 17.51 -6.07 -11.87
C LEU A 363 16.82 -6.79 -10.69
N LEU A 364 15.49 -6.74 -10.61
CA LEU A 364 14.69 -7.48 -9.63
C LEU A 364 14.85 -8.99 -9.78
N LYS A 365 14.79 -9.51 -11.02
CA LYS A 365 15.03 -10.93 -11.33
C LYS A 365 16.35 -11.42 -10.74
N HIS A 366 17.45 -10.68 -10.99
CA HIS A 366 18.77 -11.04 -10.45
C HIS A 366 18.84 -10.92 -8.94
N ALA A 367 18.22 -9.90 -8.34
CA ALA A 367 18.20 -9.71 -6.90
C ALA A 367 17.39 -10.77 -6.12
N LEU A 368 16.39 -11.36 -6.76
CA LEU A 368 15.54 -12.43 -6.19
C LEU A 368 15.97 -13.84 -6.62
N CYS A 369 16.98 -14.01 -7.48
CA CYS A 369 17.35 -15.29 -8.09
C CYS A 369 16.18 -15.98 -8.84
N TRP A 370 15.41 -15.19 -9.58
CA TRP A 370 14.24 -15.63 -10.35
C TRP A 370 14.55 -15.83 -11.85
N SER A 371 13.63 -16.45 -12.58
CA SER A 371 13.68 -16.54 -14.04
C SER A 371 13.10 -15.29 -14.74
N LEU A 372 13.26 -15.21 -16.06
CA LEU A 372 12.56 -14.19 -16.87
C LEU A 372 11.05 -14.46 -16.99
N ASP A 373 10.58 -15.69 -16.73
CA ASP A 373 9.15 -16.03 -16.82
C ASP A 373 8.39 -15.62 -15.55
N ASP A 374 9.04 -15.66 -14.39
CA ASP A 374 8.50 -15.16 -13.11
C ASP A 374 8.19 -13.65 -13.18
N VAL A 375 9.13 -12.85 -13.70
CA VAL A 375 8.98 -11.39 -13.86
C VAL A 375 8.22 -10.98 -15.12
N SER A 376 7.87 -11.91 -16.02
CA SER A 376 7.13 -11.58 -17.25
C SER A 376 5.69 -11.16 -16.95
N SER A 377 5.31 -9.96 -17.38
CA SER A 377 4.00 -9.33 -17.07
C SER A 377 3.51 -8.38 -18.16
N PHE A 378 2.21 -8.08 -18.13
CA PHE A 378 1.57 -6.98 -18.85
C PHE A 378 1.40 -5.75 -17.93
N ARG A 379 1.22 -4.55 -18.50
CA ARG A 379 1.15 -3.28 -17.73
C ARG A 379 -0.24 -3.04 -17.14
N LEU A 380 -0.48 -3.55 -15.93
CA LEU A 380 -1.76 -3.43 -15.24
C LEU A 380 -2.01 -2.03 -14.67
N ASN A 381 -3.29 -1.65 -14.60
CA ASN A 381 -3.76 -0.33 -14.18
C ASN A 381 -3.16 0.84 -15.00
N SER A 382 -2.86 0.59 -16.28
CA SER A 382 -2.47 1.62 -17.25
C SER A 382 -3.60 2.63 -17.45
N ARG A 383 -3.28 3.94 -17.43
CA ARG A 383 -4.26 5.02 -17.64
C ARG A 383 -4.32 5.40 -19.11
N SER A 384 -5.53 5.44 -19.68
CA SER A 384 -5.80 5.81 -21.08
C SER A 384 -5.25 7.19 -21.44
N GLU A 385 -4.65 7.32 -22.62
CA GLU A 385 -3.93 8.54 -23.07
C GLU A 385 -4.80 9.80 -22.98
N ARG A 386 -6.09 9.72 -23.32
CA ARG A 386 -7.05 10.84 -23.22
C ARG A 386 -7.26 11.40 -21.81
N SER A 387 -6.81 10.67 -20.79
CA SER A 387 -6.87 11.08 -19.37
C SER A 387 -5.49 11.38 -18.77
N ARG A 388 -4.47 11.56 -19.64
CA ARG A 388 -3.18 12.15 -19.30
C ARG A 388 -3.12 13.60 -19.78
N ARG A 389 -2.42 14.46 -19.06
CA ARG A 389 -2.14 15.84 -19.50
C ARG A 389 -0.66 16.13 -19.36
N PRO A 390 0.10 16.33 -20.45
CA PRO A 390 1.48 16.81 -20.34
C PRO A 390 1.54 18.12 -19.55
N LEU A 391 2.51 18.23 -18.64
CA LEU A 391 2.79 19.47 -17.91
C LEU A 391 3.77 20.32 -18.73
N SER A 392 3.68 21.64 -18.62
CA SER A 392 4.72 22.53 -19.15
C SER A 392 6.02 22.40 -18.35
N ALA A 393 7.13 22.89 -18.91
CA ALA A 393 8.41 22.92 -18.19
C ALA A 393 8.33 23.76 -16.90
N GLU A 394 7.63 24.89 -16.92
CA GLU A 394 7.41 25.75 -15.75
C GLU A 394 6.66 25.01 -14.62
N ILE A 395 5.54 24.35 -14.95
CA ILE A 395 4.76 23.57 -13.98
C ILE A 395 5.59 22.38 -13.47
N ALA A 396 6.46 21.79 -14.30
CA ALA A 396 7.35 20.72 -13.87
C ALA A 396 8.34 21.18 -12.79
N GLU A 397 8.88 22.40 -12.88
CA GLU A 397 9.73 22.96 -11.82
C GLU A 397 8.92 23.24 -10.54
N TRP A 398 7.71 23.81 -10.65
CA TRP A 398 6.83 24.03 -9.49
C TRP A 398 6.50 22.70 -8.77
N VAL A 399 6.30 21.60 -9.52
CA VAL A 399 6.11 20.27 -8.95
C VAL A 399 7.37 19.76 -8.25
N LYS A 400 8.57 19.98 -8.80
CA LYS A 400 9.84 19.63 -8.13
C LYS A 400 10.03 20.40 -6.83
N GLU A 401 9.71 21.69 -6.81
CA GLU A 401 9.84 22.55 -5.62
C GLU A 401 8.85 22.13 -4.52
N TRP A 402 7.58 21.98 -4.86
CA TRP A 402 6.53 21.52 -3.94
C TRP A 402 6.81 20.10 -3.39
N ASN A 403 7.40 19.21 -4.22
CA ASN A 403 7.79 17.84 -3.85
C ASN A 403 9.30 17.70 -3.63
N SER A 404 9.98 18.73 -3.12
CA SER A 404 11.46 18.81 -3.11
C SER A 404 12.17 17.66 -2.39
N LEU A 405 11.57 17.10 -1.34
CA LEU A 405 12.05 15.87 -0.68
C LEU A 405 11.97 14.65 -1.62
N ASP A 406 10.82 14.40 -2.23
CA ASP A 406 10.62 13.29 -3.18
C ASP A 406 11.47 13.45 -4.45
N TRP A 407 11.75 14.69 -4.88
CA TRP A 407 12.67 14.97 -5.99
C TRP A 407 14.11 14.57 -5.64
N ARG A 408 14.61 14.95 -4.46
CA ARG A 408 15.93 14.55 -3.97
C ARG A 408 16.05 13.04 -3.79
N LEU A 409 15.01 12.38 -3.25
CA LEU A 409 14.95 10.90 -3.20
C LEU A 409 15.02 10.29 -4.61
N TYR A 410 14.23 10.79 -5.56
CA TYR A 410 14.22 10.29 -6.93
C TYR A 410 15.58 10.47 -7.62
N GLN A 411 16.23 11.63 -7.46
CA GLN A 411 17.56 11.87 -8.02
C GLN A 411 18.61 10.91 -7.44
N HIS A 412 18.63 10.71 -6.12
CA HIS A 412 19.53 9.76 -5.45
C HIS A 412 19.31 8.31 -5.89
N PHE A 413 18.05 7.84 -5.89
CA PHE A 413 17.75 6.45 -6.22
C PHE A 413 17.86 6.14 -7.72
N ASN A 414 17.66 7.13 -8.60
CA ASN A 414 18.00 6.99 -10.02
C ASN A 414 19.52 6.87 -10.23
N ALA A 415 20.34 7.71 -9.58
CA ALA A 415 21.80 7.64 -9.69
C ALA A 415 22.37 6.32 -9.15
N THR A 416 21.89 5.86 -7.99
CA THR A 416 22.33 4.59 -7.39
C THR A 416 21.80 3.36 -8.15
N PHE A 417 20.63 3.41 -8.78
CA PHE A 417 20.11 2.37 -9.67
C PHE A 417 21.08 2.08 -10.84
N TRP A 418 21.51 3.12 -11.57
CA TRP A 418 22.48 2.95 -12.66
C TRP A 418 23.87 2.55 -12.15
N LYS A 419 24.36 3.14 -11.05
CA LYS A 419 25.62 2.72 -10.41
C LYS A 419 25.64 1.25 -10.00
N ARG A 420 24.48 0.69 -9.60
CA ARG A 420 24.33 -0.73 -9.30
C ARG A 420 24.32 -1.58 -10.57
N ILE A 421 23.55 -1.20 -11.59
CA ILE A 421 23.54 -1.88 -12.90
C ILE A 421 24.97 -2.01 -13.44
N ASP A 422 25.74 -0.92 -13.39
CA ASP A 422 27.10 -0.87 -13.92
C ASP A 422 28.10 -1.72 -13.11
N SER A 423 27.86 -1.93 -11.81
CA SER A 423 28.74 -2.72 -10.93
C SER A 423 28.33 -4.18 -10.73
N THR A 424 27.05 -4.55 -10.88
CA THR A 424 26.57 -5.92 -10.61
C THR A 424 26.08 -6.70 -11.84
N LEU A 425 25.89 -6.06 -12.99
CA LEU A 425 25.33 -6.73 -14.19
C LEU A 425 26.00 -6.31 -15.51
N GLY A 426 26.35 -5.03 -15.65
CA GLY A 426 26.87 -4.44 -16.90
C GLY A 426 25.77 -4.16 -17.93
N ARG A 427 25.84 -2.97 -18.56
CA ARG A 427 24.79 -2.47 -19.48
C ARG A 427 24.51 -3.38 -20.68
N ALA A 428 25.53 -4.07 -21.19
CA ALA A 428 25.37 -4.99 -22.34
C ALA A 428 24.49 -6.20 -21.99
N LYS A 429 24.69 -6.80 -20.82
CA LYS A 429 23.88 -7.94 -20.34
C LYS A 429 22.48 -7.49 -19.91
N LEU A 430 22.36 -6.32 -19.30
CA LEU A 430 21.05 -5.69 -19.03
C LEU A 430 20.23 -5.55 -20.33
N GLN A 431 20.81 -4.94 -21.37
CA GLN A 431 20.13 -4.73 -22.64
C GLN A 431 19.69 -6.05 -23.29
N GLN A 432 20.56 -7.06 -23.28
CA GLN A 432 20.24 -8.41 -23.76
C GLN A 432 19.06 -9.04 -23.00
N GLU A 433 19.05 -8.97 -21.67
CA GLU A 433 17.96 -9.55 -20.86
C GLU A 433 16.65 -8.74 -20.99
N VAL A 434 16.72 -7.42 -21.21
CA VAL A 434 15.55 -6.58 -21.54
C VAL A 434 14.95 -6.96 -22.90
N GLU A 435 15.78 -7.23 -23.90
CA GLU A 435 15.32 -7.71 -25.22
C GLU A 435 14.65 -9.09 -25.12
N LEU A 436 15.21 -10.00 -24.32
CA LEU A 436 14.61 -11.31 -24.03
C LEU A 436 13.29 -11.19 -23.25
N LEU A 437 13.19 -10.30 -22.28
CA LEU A 437 11.95 -9.99 -21.55
C LEU A 437 10.88 -9.42 -22.49
N SER A 438 11.25 -8.50 -23.37
CA SER A 438 10.38 -7.93 -24.40
C SER A 438 9.91 -8.98 -25.43
N ALA A 439 10.77 -9.92 -25.81
CA ALA A 439 10.40 -11.05 -26.67
C ALA A 439 9.41 -12.01 -25.97
N LYS A 440 9.64 -12.34 -24.69
CA LYS A 440 8.72 -13.14 -23.86
C LYS A 440 7.36 -12.45 -23.71
N ARG A 441 7.34 -11.14 -23.39
CA ARG A 441 6.10 -10.36 -23.28
C ARG A 441 5.28 -10.41 -24.57
N ARG A 442 5.89 -10.14 -25.73
CA ARG A 442 5.21 -10.22 -27.05
C ARG A 442 4.67 -11.62 -27.37
N LYS A 443 5.37 -12.68 -26.96
CA LYS A 443 4.87 -14.07 -27.07
C LYS A 443 3.64 -14.30 -26.19
N LEU A 444 3.63 -13.77 -24.96
CA LEU A 444 2.47 -13.84 -24.06
C LEU A 444 1.30 -13.00 -24.58
N GLU A 445 1.54 -11.80 -25.11
CA GLU A 445 0.50 -10.92 -25.70
C GLU A 445 -0.24 -11.66 -26.83
N LYS A 446 0.48 -12.21 -27.81
CA LYS A 446 -0.08 -12.97 -28.95
C LYS A 446 -0.78 -14.28 -28.53
N MET A 447 -0.42 -14.84 -27.38
CA MET A 447 -1.05 -16.03 -26.82
C MET A 447 -2.34 -15.70 -26.06
N CYS A 448 -2.31 -14.65 -25.23
CA CYS A 448 -3.33 -14.40 -24.21
C CYS A 448 -4.39 -13.39 -24.60
N LEU A 449 -4.03 -12.35 -25.34
CA LEU A 449 -4.86 -11.15 -25.50
C LEU A 449 -5.62 -11.17 -26.83
N GLN A 450 -6.79 -10.54 -26.82
CA GLN A 450 -7.47 -10.14 -28.05
C GLN A 450 -6.67 -9.02 -28.75
N GLU A 451 -6.75 -8.97 -30.09
CA GLU A 451 -6.11 -7.91 -30.88
C GLU A 451 -6.66 -6.52 -30.50
N GLY A 452 -5.81 -5.50 -30.61
CA GLY A 452 -6.05 -4.14 -30.08
C GLY A 452 -5.41 -3.88 -28.71
N GLY A 453 -5.13 -4.91 -27.91
CA GLY A 453 -4.34 -4.78 -26.68
C GLY A 453 -5.14 -4.27 -25.47
N ALA A 454 -4.73 -3.12 -24.91
CA ALA A 454 -5.35 -2.54 -23.72
C ALA A 454 -6.58 -1.69 -24.10
N VAL A 455 -7.74 -2.02 -23.52
CA VAL A 455 -9.05 -1.44 -23.88
C VAL A 455 -9.63 -0.60 -22.75
N ASP A 456 -10.58 0.28 -23.06
CA ASP A 456 -11.32 1.03 -22.04
C ASP A 456 -12.14 0.09 -21.13
N PRO A 457 -12.42 0.47 -19.87
CA PRO A 457 -13.14 -0.39 -18.92
C PRO A 457 -14.57 -0.76 -19.35
N ALA A 458 -15.20 0.05 -20.21
CA ALA A 458 -16.49 -0.25 -20.84
C ALA A 458 -16.40 -1.35 -21.92
N GLN A 459 -15.23 -1.53 -22.52
CA GLN A 459 -14.94 -2.53 -23.58
C GLN A 459 -14.38 -3.85 -23.03
N VAL A 460 -14.09 -3.92 -21.73
CA VAL A 460 -13.71 -5.18 -21.06
C VAL A 460 -14.95 -6.07 -20.96
N GLN A 461 -14.90 -7.23 -21.63
CA GLN A 461 -16.02 -8.16 -21.76
C GLN A 461 -16.28 -8.93 -20.46
N ASP A 462 -15.21 -9.43 -19.83
CA ASP A 462 -15.27 -10.20 -18.59
C ASP A 462 -15.38 -9.25 -17.37
N SER A 463 -16.50 -9.31 -16.66
CA SER A 463 -16.74 -8.44 -15.50
C SER A 463 -15.76 -8.65 -14.36
N SER A 464 -15.23 -9.86 -14.19
CA SER A 464 -14.23 -10.18 -13.15
C SER A 464 -12.87 -9.51 -13.43
N LEU A 465 -12.59 -9.19 -14.70
CA LEU A 465 -11.35 -8.55 -15.16
C LEU A 465 -11.46 -7.03 -15.30
N LYS A 466 -12.59 -6.41 -14.95
CA LYS A 466 -12.75 -4.95 -14.98
C LYS A 466 -11.87 -4.26 -13.92
N PRO A 467 -10.95 -3.37 -14.32
CA PRO A 467 -10.12 -2.64 -13.37
C PRO A 467 -10.93 -1.58 -12.62
N PHE A 468 -10.58 -1.36 -11.36
CA PHE A 468 -11.22 -0.35 -10.51
C PHE A 468 -11.01 1.08 -11.08
N GLN A 469 -12.10 1.85 -11.16
CA GLN A 469 -12.08 3.22 -11.66
C GLN A 469 -12.17 4.21 -10.49
N TYR A 470 -11.44 5.33 -10.56
CA TYR A 470 -11.51 6.37 -9.54
C TYR A 470 -11.18 7.76 -10.09
N GLY A 471 -11.90 8.77 -9.59
CA GLY A 471 -11.74 10.17 -9.98
C GLY A 471 -11.97 10.39 -11.49
N ALA A 472 -11.07 11.15 -12.12
CA ALA A 472 -11.15 11.49 -13.55
C ALA A 472 -10.22 10.64 -14.44
N ALA A 473 -9.58 9.61 -13.87
CA ALA A 473 -8.64 8.76 -14.61
C ALA A 473 -9.33 7.51 -15.17
N VAL A 474 -9.25 7.32 -16.48
CA VAL A 474 -9.74 6.10 -17.14
C VAL A 474 -8.65 5.03 -17.06
N ILE A 475 -8.90 3.98 -16.29
CA ILE A 475 -7.97 2.86 -16.11
C ILE A 475 -8.35 1.74 -17.08
N GLN A 476 -7.43 1.39 -17.99
CA GLN A 476 -7.61 0.40 -19.04
C GLN A 476 -7.48 -1.03 -18.51
N GLY A 477 -8.24 -1.94 -19.12
CA GLY A 477 -8.16 -3.39 -18.91
C GLY A 477 -7.77 -4.14 -20.17
N TYR A 478 -8.00 -5.46 -20.17
CA TYR A 478 -7.63 -6.35 -21.26
C TYR A 478 -8.75 -7.37 -21.53
N ASN A 479 -8.94 -7.74 -22.79
CA ASN A 479 -9.78 -8.87 -23.18
C ASN A 479 -8.92 -10.10 -23.49
N LEU A 480 -9.34 -11.28 -23.00
CA LEU A 480 -8.70 -12.54 -23.34
C LEU A 480 -9.08 -12.99 -24.75
N ARG A 481 -8.13 -13.66 -25.42
CA ARG A 481 -8.39 -14.34 -26.68
C ARG A 481 -9.40 -15.49 -26.49
N LEU A 482 -10.27 -15.69 -27.49
CA LEU A 482 -11.22 -16.81 -27.52
C LEU A 482 -10.52 -18.13 -27.90
N GLY A 483 -11.10 -19.27 -27.49
CA GLY A 483 -10.60 -20.61 -27.85
C GLY A 483 -9.33 -21.08 -27.13
N LEU A 484 -8.92 -20.42 -26.04
CA LEU A 484 -7.79 -20.87 -25.22
C LEU A 484 -8.11 -22.17 -24.46
N SER A 485 -7.14 -23.08 -24.38
CA SER A 485 -7.22 -24.26 -23.51
C SER A 485 -7.36 -23.85 -22.04
N ASN A 486 -7.92 -24.70 -21.18
CA ASN A 486 -8.14 -24.36 -19.76
C ASN A 486 -6.85 -23.91 -19.04
N ALA A 487 -5.73 -24.60 -19.25
CA ALA A 487 -4.43 -24.24 -18.68
C ALA A 487 -3.92 -22.89 -19.21
N THR A 488 -4.01 -22.64 -20.53
CA THR A 488 -3.63 -21.36 -21.12
C THR A 488 -4.54 -20.23 -20.64
N ARG A 489 -5.85 -20.45 -20.56
CA ARG A 489 -6.82 -19.47 -20.02
C ARG A 489 -6.50 -19.12 -18.57
N GLN A 490 -6.18 -20.09 -17.72
CA GLN A 490 -5.79 -19.85 -16.32
C GLN A 490 -4.46 -19.07 -16.19
N LEU A 491 -3.47 -19.33 -17.04
CA LEU A 491 -2.23 -18.55 -17.09
C LEU A 491 -2.52 -17.10 -17.53
N CYS A 492 -3.24 -16.94 -18.63
CA CYS A 492 -3.54 -15.65 -19.24
C CYS A 492 -4.47 -14.78 -18.37
N HIS A 493 -5.46 -15.39 -17.70
CA HIS A 493 -6.33 -14.70 -16.74
C HIS A 493 -5.51 -14.09 -15.60
N ARG A 494 -4.63 -14.88 -14.97
CA ARG A 494 -3.77 -14.42 -13.86
C ARG A 494 -2.80 -13.31 -14.29
N LEU A 495 -2.34 -13.34 -15.54
CA LEU A 495 -1.52 -12.27 -16.15
C LEU A 495 -2.25 -10.91 -16.26
N ILE A 496 -3.59 -10.87 -16.26
CA ILE A 496 -4.40 -9.63 -16.35
C ILE A 496 -5.36 -9.40 -15.18
N THR A 497 -5.44 -10.30 -14.20
CA THR A 497 -6.36 -10.19 -13.06
C THR A 497 -6.05 -8.92 -12.26
N PRO A 498 -7.00 -7.97 -12.13
CA PRO A 498 -6.74 -6.74 -11.40
C PRO A 498 -6.56 -7.00 -9.90
N GLU A 499 -5.88 -6.05 -9.26
CA GLU A 499 -5.36 -6.16 -7.90
C GLU A 499 -6.40 -6.53 -6.83
N LEU A 500 -7.60 -5.94 -6.86
CA LEU A 500 -8.62 -6.21 -5.84
C LEU A 500 -9.15 -7.64 -5.96
N GLN A 501 -9.46 -8.07 -7.17
CA GLN A 501 -9.94 -9.40 -7.49
C GLN A 501 -8.89 -10.48 -7.17
N TYR A 502 -7.61 -10.24 -7.50
CA TYR A 502 -6.53 -11.18 -7.17
C TYR A 502 -6.27 -11.23 -5.65
N THR A 503 -6.35 -10.10 -4.94
CA THR A 503 -6.24 -10.06 -3.47
C THR A 503 -7.36 -10.87 -2.82
N SER A 504 -8.59 -10.72 -3.32
CA SER A 504 -9.75 -11.51 -2.88
C SER A 504 -9.55 -13.01 -3.14
N ALA A 505 -9.10 -13.39 -4.34
CA ALA A 505 -8.84 -14.79 -4.68
C ALA A 505 -7.76 -15.44 -3.81
N LEU A 506 -6.64 -14.74 -3.55
CA LEU A 506 -5.59 -15.22 -2.64
C LEU A 506 -6.10 -15.35 -1.20
N TYR A 507 -6.92 -14.40 -0.73
CA TYR A 507 -7.51 -14.49 0.61
C TYR A 507 -8.43 -15.72 0.73
N THR A 508 -9.31 -15.94 -0.24
CA THR A 508 -10.20 -17.11 -0.24
C THR A 508 -9.41 -18.42 -0.34
N LYS A 509 -8.30 -18.46 -1.10
CA LYS A 509 -7.40 -19.62 -1.17
C LYS A 509 -6.70 -19.91 0.17
N GLN A 510 -6.27 -18.87 0.89
CA GLN A 510 -5.49 -18.99 2.13
C GLN A 510 -6.34 -19.10 3.40
N PHE A 511 -7.55 -18.52 3.41
CA PHE A 511 -8.44 -18.43 4.56
C PHE A 511 -9.89 -18.83 4.21
N PRO A 512 -10.14 -20.04 3.65
CA PRO A 512 -11.45 -20.42 3.11
C PRO A 512 -12.58 -20.24 4.13
N HIS A 513 -12.43 -20.75 5.36
CA HIS A 513 -13.46 -20.61 6.40
C HIS A 513 -13.79 -19.15 6.76
N LEU A 514 -12.85 -18.21 6.67
CA LEU A 514 -13.12 -16.79 6.90
C LEU A 514 -13.84 -16.15 5.71
N ALA A 515 -13.53 -16.58 4.48
CA ALA A 515 -14.24 -16.16 3.28
C ALA A 515 -15.68 -16.70 3.27
N ASP A 516 -15.90 -17.97 3.62
CA ASP A 516 -17.23 -18.60 3.74
C ASP A 516 -18.11 -17.87 4.75
N VAL A 517 -17.59 -17.60 5.96
CA VAL A 517 -18.30 -16.84 7.01
C VAL A 517 -18.65 -15.44 6.52
N ARG A 518 -17.77 -14.77 5.77
CA ARG A 518 -18.05 -13.46 5.18
C ARG A 518 -19.12 -13.53 4.09
N ALA A 519 -19.09 -14.53 3.21
CA ALA A 519 -20.09 -14.72 2.16
C ALA A 519 -21.48 -14.97 2.76
N VAL A 520 -21.58 -15.82 3.78
CA VAL A 520 -22.82 -16.07 4.53
C VAL A 520 -23.31 -14.80 5.23
N ALA A 521 -22.41 -13.96 5.78
CA ALA A 521 -22.78 -12.67 6.37
C ALA A 521 -23.30 -11.68 5.32
N ALA A 522 -22.59 -11.52 4.19
CA ALA A 522 -22.97 -10.66 3.08
C ALA A 522 -24.36 -11.02 2.53
N ASN A 523 -24.62 -12.30 2.29
CA ASN A 523 -25.91 -12.79 1.81
C ASN A 523 -27.05 -12.49 2.80
N LYS A 524 -26.79 -12.58 4.12
CA LYS A 524 -27.77 -12.18 5.15
C LYS A 524 -28.04 -10.68 5.16
N PHE A 525 -27.02 -9.83 4.97
CA PHE A 525 -27.19 -8.38 4.85
C PHE A 525 -27.95 -8.00 3.57
N ALA A 526 -27.65 -8.61 2.43
CA ALA A 526 -28.36 -8.39 1.17
C ALA A 526 -29.84 -8.81 1.25
N ALA A 527 -30.13 -10.00 1.80
CA ALA A 527 -31.49 -10.46 2.05
C ALA A 527 -32.25 -9.54 3.02
N SER A 528 -31.58 -9.01 4.06
CA SER A 528 -32.16 -8.05 4.99
C SER A 528 -32.49 -6.71 4.30
N ARG A 529 -31.58 -6.17 3.48
CA ARG A 529 -31.82 -4.95 2.69
C ARG A 529 -32.96 -5.12 1.68
N SER A 530 -32.99 -6.24 0.95
CA SER A 530 -34.09 -6.55 0.03
C SER A 530 -35.43 -6.65 0.78
N THR A 531 -35.46 -7.31 1.94
CA THR A 531 -36.66 -7.41 2.79
C THR A 531 -37.11 -6.04 3.31
N ALA A 532 -36.18 -5.18 3.73
CA ALA A 532 -36.47 -3.83 4.18
C ALA A 532 -37.01 -2.95 3.04
N MET A 533 -36.44 -3.07 1.84
CA MET A 533 -36.90 -2.37 0.64
C MET A 533 -38.30 -2.82 0.23
N HIS A 534 -38.59 -4.13 0.24
CA HIS A 534 -39.93 -4.66 -0.01
C HIS A 534 -40.95 -4.16 1.02
N ARG A 535 -40.59 -4.05 2.30
CA ARG A 535 -41.46 -3.46 3.33
C ARG A 535 -41.69 -1.97 3.10
N ALA A 536 -40.67 -1.21 2.72
CA ALA A 536 -40.80 0.22 2.43
C ALA A 536 -41.68 0.47 1.20
N VAL A 537 -41.49 -0.30 0.12
CA VAL A 537 -42.33 -0.26 -1.08
C VAL A 537 -43.77 -0.67 -0.75
N LYS A 538 -43.98 -1.75 0.01
CA LYS A 538 -45.33 -2.13 0.45
C LYS A 538 -45.99 -1.05 1.31
N HIS A 539 -45.28 -0.50 2.29
CA HIS A 539 -45.82 0.58 3.14
C HIS A 539 -46.16 1.84 2.33
N TYR A 540 -45.41 2.14 1.26
CA TYR A 540 -45.75 3.21 0.32
C TYR A 540 -47.05 2.90 -0.45
N PHE A 541 -47.19 1.69 -1.00
CA PHE A 541 -48.43 1.26 -1.66
C PHE A 541 -49.64 1.25 -0.71
N ASP A 542 -49.51 0.66 0.48
CA ASP A 542 -50.56 0.58 1.50
C ASP A 542 -51.03 2.01 1.91
N LEU A 543 -50.11 2.98 2.03
CA LEU A 543 -50.47 4.40 2.25
C LEU A 543 -51.21 5.02 1.06
N THR A 544 -50.76 4.79 -0.18
CA THR A 544 -51.44 5.33 -1.37
C THR A 544 -52.84 4.74 -1.60
N TYR A 545 -53.13 3.56 -1.07
CA TYR A 545 -54.45 2.93 -1.11
C TYR A 545 -55.41 3.36 0.01
N GLN A 546 -54.97 4.16 0.99
CA GLN A 546 -55.85 4.80 1.98
C GLN A 546 -56.35 6.20 1.56
N TYR A 547 -56.00 6.66 0.35
CA TYR A 547 -56.42 7.95 -0.22
C TYR A 547 -57.21 7.79 -1.55
N LYS A 548 -58.03 6.74 -1.62
CA LYS A 548 -59.09 6.53 -2.62
C LYS A 548 -60.32 5.90 -1.95
#